data_AF-A0A3D1SQ07-F1
#
_entry.id   AF-A0A3D1SQ07-F1
#
_cell.length_a   1.000
_cell.length_b   1.000
_cell.length_c   1.000
_cell.angle_alpha   90.00
_cell.angle_beta   90.00
_cell.angle_gamma   90.00
#
_symmetry.space_group_name_H-M   'P 1'
#
loop_
_entity.id
_entity.type
_entity.pdbx_description
1 polymer ?
#
loop_
_entity_poly.entity_id
_entity_poly.type
_entity_poly.pdbx_seq_one_letter_code
_entity_poly.pdbx_strand_id
1 'polypeptide(L)'
;MKQESTRIEESHEVAGRDKEVVKRRAAIATICDALPVYGSITFWEAIEAPGKDVLPLEVLVRCVRDAVNRGDESGRRRIFEMIFRRIHSTNEYWANNVLKTMNLQAEEQAALAFDLYADLCECIMRALIDTSRLFWEEHFQHCLSFERRHVFRTFMTREGRWNSQTTHKTSRIPR
;
A
#
# COMPACT_ATOMS: atom_id res chain seq x y z
N MET A 1 12.92 -37.69 -19.19
CA MET A 1 13.96 -36.89 -18.51
C MET A 1 13.77 -35.36 -18.65
N LYS A 2 12.53 -34.80 -18.60
CA LYS A 2 12.32 -33.33 -18.60
C LYS A 2 11.62 -32.79 -17.34
N GLN A 3 11.08 -33.65 -16.47
CA GLN A 3 10.33 -33.23 -15.28
C GLN A 3 11.18 -33.00 -14.03
N GLU A 4 12.43 -33.47 -14.01
CA GLU A 4 13.28 -33.40 -12.82
C GLU A 4 14.11 -32.09 -12.76
N SER A 5 14.43 -31.52 -13.93
CA SER A 5 15.15 -30.24 -14.03
C SER A 5 14.32 -29.04 -13.55
N THR A 6 13.03 -29.01 -13.91
CA THR A 6 12.11 -27.93 -13.52
C THR A 6 11.85 -27.91 -12.01
N ARG A 7 11.83 -29.09 -11.37
CA ARG A 7 11.54 -29.24 -9.94
C ARG A 7 12.70 -28.75 -9.06
N ILE A 8 13.93 -28.87 -9.54
CA ILE A 8 15.15 -28.41 -8.84
C ILE A 8 15.27 -26.88 -8.96
N GLU A 9 14.99 -26.32 -10.13
CA GLU A 9 15.01 -24.86 -10.37
C GLU A 9 13.94 -24.14 -9.53
N GLU A 10 12.70 -24.64 -9.48
CA GLU A 10 11.65 -24.09 -8.62
C GLU A 10 12.02 -24.16 -7.13
N SER A 11 12.65 -25.25 -6.68
CA SER A 11 13.06 -25.41 -5.27
C SER A 11 14.21 -24.46 -4.87
N HIS A 12 15.15 -24.19 -5.78
CA HIS A 12 16.24 -23.25 -5.55
C HIS A 12 15.79 -21.80 -5.61
N GLU A 13 14.86 -21.46 -6.50
CA GLU A 13 14.27 -20.12 -6.56
C GLU A 13 13.38 -19.81 -5.36
N VAL A 14 12.61 -20.79 -4.88
CA VAL A 14 11.80 -20.64 -3.65
C VAL A 14 12.72 -20.49 -2.43
N ALA A 15 13.75 -21.31 -2.29
CA ALA A 15 14.73 -21.19 -1.21
C ALA A 15 15.56 -19.88 -1.29
N GLY A 16 15.80 -19.35 -2.49
CA GLY A 16 16.43 -18.05 -2.71
C GLY A 16 15.52 -16.89 -2.26
N ARG A 17 14.25 -16.92 -2.67
CA ARG A 17 13.23 -15.93 -2.27
C ARG A 17 13.02 -15.91 -0.75
N ASP A 18 12.96 -17.06 -0.11
CA ASP A 18 12.80 -17.16 1.34
C ASP A 18 13.99 -16.53 2.09
N LYS A 19 15.21 -16.75 1.60
CA LYS A 19 16.42 -16.12 2.19
C LYS A 19 16.42 -14.60 2.03
N GLU A 20 15.93 -14.06 0.91
CA GLU A 20 15.82 -12.62 0.71
C GLU A 20 14.77 -11.98 1.60
N VAL A 21 13.61 -12.62 1.77
CA VAL A 21 12.56 -12.15 2.69
C VAL A 21 13.07 -12.10 4.13
N VAL A 22 13.76 -13.14 4.58
CA VAL A 22 14.36 -13.19 5.93
C VAL A 22 15.38 -12.06 6.12
N LYS A 23 16.26 -11.83 5.13
CA LYS A 23 17.23 -10.73 5.18
C LYS A 23 16.55 -9.36 5.27
N ARG A 24 15.49 -9.13 4.48
CA ARG A 24 14.74 -7.87 4.50
C ARG A 24 14.07 -7.64 5.85
N ARG A 25 13.41 -8.66 6.42
CA ARG A 25 12.78 -8.57 7.75
C ARG A 25 13.82 -8.26 8.83
N ALA A 26 14.96 -8.93 8.80
CA ALA A 26 16.06 -8.66 9.73
C ALA A 26 16.57 -7.21 9.61
N ALA A 27 16.76 -6.71 8.39
CA ALA A 27 17.20 -5.33 8.16
C ALA A 27 16.18 -4.29 8.69
N ILE A 28 14.88 -4.51 8.44
CA ILE A 28 13.81 -3.64 8.97
C ILE A 28 13.81 -3.69 10.50
N ALA A 29 13.94 -4.87 11.11
CA ALA A 29 14.01 -5.01 12.56
C ALA A 29 15.20 -4.25 13.14
N THR A 30 16.41 -4.38 12.58
CA THR A 30 17.59 -3.61 13.01
C THR A 30 17.37 -2.11 12.95
N ILE A 31 16.71 -1.60 11.89
CA ILE A 31 16.39 -0.17 11.79
C ILE A 31 15.41 0.25 12.89
N CYS A 32 14.37 -0.55 13.13
CA CYS A 32 13.41 -0.29 14.20
C CYS A 32 14.07 -0.29 15.60
N ASP A 33 14.94 -1.26 15.87
CA ASP A 33 15.66 -1.35 17.14
C ASP A 33 16.65 -0.20 17.35
N ALA A 34 17.15 0.38 16.26
CA ALA A 34 18.05 1.53 16.27
C ALA A 34 17.32 2.88 16.29
N LEU A 35 15.99 2.91 16.23
CA LEU A 35 15.24 4.17 16.28
C LEU A 35 15.46 4.88 17.62
N PRO A 36 15.62 6.21 17.62
CA PRO A 36 15.65 6.97 18.85
C PRO A 36 14.34 6.82 19.64
N VAL A 37 14.41 7.12 20.94
CA VAL A 37 13.26 7.05 21.84
C VAL A 37 12.07 7.84 21.27
N TYR A 38 10.91 7.18 21.14
CA TYR A 38 9.70 7.79 20.60
C TYR A 38 9.42 9.15 21.25
N GLY A 39 9.15 10.15 20.42
CA GLY A 39 8.81 11.51 20.85
C GLY A 39 10.02 12.40 21.15
N SER A 40 11.25 11.87 21.16
CA SER A 40 12.45 12.70 21.25
C SER A 40 12.62 13.57 20.00
N ILE A 41 13.42 14.64 20.13
CA ILE A 41 13.78 15.49 18.99
C ILE A 41 14.45 14.65 17.89
N THR A 42 15.41 13.79 18.27
CA THR A 42 16.13 12.91 17.36
C THR A 42 15.24 11.88 16.66
N PHE A 43 14.17 11.42 17.32
CA PHE A 43 13.17 10.56 16.68
C PHE A 43 12.47 11.30 15.55
N TRP A 44 12.01 12.53 15.81
CA TRP A 44 11.32 13.32 14.79
C TRP A 44 12.24 13.73 13.63
N GLU A 45 13.50 14.06 13.92
CA GLU A 45 14.52 14.30 12.90
C GLU A 45 14.71 13.07 12.00
N ALA A 46 14.73 11.86 12.56
CA ALA A 46 14.83 10.62 11.78
C ALA A 46 13.57 10.37 10.92
N ILE A 47 12.37 10.67 11.42
CA ILE A 47 11.12 10.53 10.68
C ILE A 47 11.07 11.47 9.46
N GLU A 48 11.56 12.70 9.64
CA GLU A 48 11.50 13.78 8.64
C GLU A 48 12.74 13.87 7.74
N ALA A 49 13.75 13.06 7.99
CA ALA A 49 15.00 13.05 7.26
C ALA A 49 14.78 12.94 5.73
N PRO A 50 15.34 13.87 4.93
CA PRO A 50 15.28 13.80 3.48
C PRO A 50 16.37 12.89 2.90
N GLY A 51 16.18 12.45 1.66
CA GLY A 51 17.26 11.90 0.84
C GLY A 51 17.72 10.50 1.26
N LYS A 52 19.02 10.32 1.54
CA LYS A 52 19.63 9.00 1.76
C LYS A 52 19.36 8.42 3.15
N ASP A 53 19.10 9.27 4.13
CA ASP A 53 18.80 8.88 5.50
C ASP A 53 17.30 8.64 5.72
N VAL A 54 16.54 8.55 4.62
CA VAL A 54 15.11 8.34 4.63
C VAL A 54 14.79 6.95 5.17
N LEU A 55 14.02 6.89 6.26
CA LEU A 55 13.55 5.62 6.80
C LEU A 55 12.68 4.86 5.78
N PRO A 56 12.71 3.52 5.74
CA PRO A 56 11.77 2.76 4.93
C PRO A 56 10.30 3.05 5.32
N LEU A 57 9.38 2.96 4.36
CA LEU A 57 7.95 3.19 4.62
C LEU A 57 7.39 2.18 5.63
N GLU A 58 7.87 0.94 5.57
CA GLU A 58 7.61 -0.14 6.53
C GLU A 58 7.89 0.26 7.99
N VAL A 59 9.00 0.99 8.21
CA VAL A 59 9.38 1.51 9.53
C VAL A 59 8.40 2.62 9.94
N LEU A 60 8.01 3.51 9.01
CA LEU A 60 7.02 4.53 9.30
C LEU A 60 5.65 3.93 9.66
N VAL A 61 5.25 2.79 9.07
CA VAL A 61 4.01 2.09 9.47
C VAL A 61 4.06 1.67 10.92
N ARG A 62 5.18 1.11 11.38
CA ARG A 62 5.39 0.77 12.79
C ARG A 62 5.27 2.00 13.68
N CYS A 63 5.91 3.10 13.30
CA CYS A 63 5.81 4.36 14.03
C CYS A 63 4.38 4.90 14.09
N VAL A 64 3.56 4.77 13.03
CA VAL A 64 2.12 5.12 13.06
C VAL A 64 1.39 4.29 14.12
N ARG A 65 1.64 2.98 14.17
CA ARG A 65 0.99 2.08 15.12
C ARG A 65 1.42 2.35 16.55
N ASP A 66 2.69 2.67 16.77
CA ASP A 66 3.18 3.12 18.08
C ASP A 66 2.51 4.42 18.53
N ALA A 67 2.34 5.39 17.61
CA ALA A 67 1.62 6.63 17.90
C ALA A 67 0.14 6.35 18.26
N VAL A 68 -0.53 5.45 17.52
CA VAL A 68 -1.91 5.00 17.80
C VAL A 68 -2.01 4.35 19.17
N ASN A 69 -1.11 3.41 19.49
CA ASN A 69 -1.09 2.71 20.78
C ASN A 69 -0.85 3.66 21.97
N ARG A 70 -0.15 4.77 21.73
CA ARG A 70 0.11 5.81 22.74
C ARG A 70 -1.00 6.88 22.82
N GLY A 71 -1.98 6.86 21.91
CA GLY A 71 -2.99 7.92 21.80
C GLY A 71 -2.43 9.26 21.30
N ASP A 72 -1.26 9.26 20.66
CA ASP A 72 -0.59 10.46 20.15
C ASP A 72 -1.11 10.83 18.76
N GLU A 73 -2.20 11.59 18.74
CA GLU A 73 -2.86 12.07 17.53
C GLU A 73 -1.99 13.02 16.69
N SER A 74 -1.17 13.84 17.34
CA SER A 74 -0.28 14.79 16.67
C SER A 74 0.87 14.05 15.98
N GLY A 75 1.52 13.14 16.71
CA GLY A 75 2.57 12.28 16.17
C GLY A 75 2.06 11.42 15.03
N ARG A 76 0.88 10.81 15.18
CA ARG A 76 0.23 10.03 14.11
C ARG A 76 0.04 10.85 12.84
N ARG A 77 -0.48 12.08 12.94
CA ARG A 77 -0.69 12.96 11.79
C ARG A 77 0.63 13.32 11.10
N ARG A 78 1.65 13.63 11.89
CA ARG A 78 3.00 13.97 11.39
C ARG A 78 3.63 12.81 10.62
N ILE A 79 3.49 11.59 11.11
CA ILE A 79 4.02 10.39 10.43
C ILE A 79 3.22 10.11 9.16
N PHE A 80 1.89 10.25 9.19
CA PHE A 80 1.06 10.13 7.98
C PHE A 80 1.50 11.11 6.91
N GLU A 81 1.74 12.36 7.27
CA GLU A 81 2.21 13.37 6.33
C GLU A 81 3.51 12.93 5.64
N MET A 82 4.46 12.35 6.39
CA MET A 82 5.71 11.85 5.81
C MET A 82 5.48 10.67 4.86
N ILE A 83 4.59 9.74 5.20
CA ILE A 83 4.21 8.63 4.32
C ILE A 83 3.58 9.17 3.04
N PHE A 84 2.58 10.05 3.15
CA PHE A 84 1.84 10.58 2.01
C PHE A 84 2.71 11.42 1.08
N ARG A 85 3.59 12.26 1.62
CA ARG A 85 4.57 13.02 0.81
C ARG A 85 5.42 12.09 -0.06
N ARG A 86 5.86 10.95 0.48
CA ARG A 86 6.74 9.99 -0.23
C ARG A 86 6.02 9.20 -1.32
N ILE A 87 4.73 8.91 -1.14
CA ILE A 87 3.95 8.13 -2.12
C ILE A 87 3.11 9.00 -3.05
N HIS A 88 3.04 10.32 -2.81
CA HIS A 88 2.15 11.25 -3.50
C HIS A 88 2.27 11.17 -5.02
N SER A 89 3.47 11.41 -5.57
CA SER A 89 3.71 11.40 -7.01
C SER A 89 3.36 10.07 -7.67
N THR A 90 3.69 8.96 -7.00
CA THR A 90 3.40 7.62 -7.54
C THR A 90 1.89 7.31 -7.51
N ASN A 91 1.18 7.75 -6.49
CA ASN A 91 -0.27 7.58 -6.37
C ASN A 91 -1.02 8.50 -7.35
N GLU A 92 -0.58 9.74 -7.52
CA GLU A 92 -1.17 10.68 -8.47
C GLU A 92 -0.98 10.18 -9.90
N TYR A 93 0.24 9.75 -10.25
CA TYR A 93 0.52 9.14 -11.53
C TYR A 93 -0.36 7.90 -11.77
N TRP A 94 -0.49 7.05 -10.76
CA TRP A 94 -1.35 5.86 -10.86
C TRP A 94 -2.82 6.23 -11.14
N ALA A 95 -3.42 7.13 -10.35
CA ALA A 95 -4.82 7.53 -10.47
C ALA A 95 -5.12 8.10 -11.86
N ASN A 96 -4.22 8.95 -12.37
CA ASN A 96 -4.34 9.52 -13.71
C ASN A 96 -4.25 8.46 -14.81
N ASN A 97 -3.31 7.52 -14.72
CA ASN A 97 -3.09 6.56 -15.80
C ASN A 97 -4.12 5.43 -15.83
N VAL A 98 -4.64 5.00 -14.68
CA VAL A 98 -5.66 3.95 -14.67
C VAL A 98 -6.96 4.42 -15.34
N LEU A 99 -7.29 5.70 -15.19
CA LEU A 99 -8.47 6.31 -15.81
C LEU A 99 -8.32 6.62 -17.31
N LYS A 100 -7.10 6.76 -17.83
CA LYS A 100 -6.88 6.91 -19.30
C LYS A 100 -7.44 5.74 -20.10
N THR A 101 -7.61 4.58 -19.47
CA THR A 101 -8.19 3.39 -20.10
C THR A 101 -9.71 3.49 -20.33
N MET A 102 -10.37 4.52 -19.81
CA MET A 102 -11.84 4.59 -19.70
C MET A 102 -12.54 5.49 -20.73
N ASN A 103 -11.83 6.00 -21.75
CA ASN A 103 -12.36 6.87 -22.81
C ASN A 103 -13.26 8.02 -22.28
N LEU A 104 -12.76 8.72 -21.26
CA LEU A 104 -13.46 9.81 -20.57
C LEU A 104 -13.10 11.17 -21.20
N GLN A 105 -13.96 12.17 -21.01
CA GLN A 105 -13.58 13.55 -21.30
C GLN A 105 -12.54 14.06 -20.28
N ALA A 106 -11.72 15.03 -20.67
CA ALA A 106 -10.60 15.49 -19.85
C ALA A 106 -11.04 16.04 -18.47
N GLU A 107 -12.12 16.82 -18.41
CA GLU A 107 -12.66 17.37 -17.16
C GLU A 107 -13.20 16.28 -16.23
N GLU A 108 -13.95 15.33 -16.80
CA GLU A 108 -14.48 14.18 -16.09
C GLU A 108 -13.35 13.29 -15.55
N GLN A 109 -12.32 13.06 -16.36
CA GLN A 109 -11.14 12.30 -15.95
C GLN A 109 -10.41 12.97 -14.79
N ALA A 110 -10.25 14.30 -14.83
CA ALA A 110 -9.59 15.05 -13.76
C ALA A 110 -10.37 14.94 -12.44
N ALA A 111 -11.70 15.14 -12.48
CA ALA A 111 -12.56 15.00 -11.30
C ALA A 111 -12.47 13.58 -10.70
N LEU A 112 -12.62 12.55 -11.52
CA LEU A 112 -12.54 11.16 -11.05
C LEU A 112 -11.14 10.78 -10.55
N ALA A 113 -10.07 11.39 -11.09
CA ALA A 113 -8.72 11.16 -10.59
C ALA A 113 -8.54 11.68 -9.16
N PHE A 114 -9.10 12.86 -8.85
CA PHE A 114 -9.09 13.40 -7.48
C PHE A 114 -9.88 12.52 -6.52
N ASP A 115 -11.09 12.11 -6.90
CA ASP A 115 -11.94 11.26 -6.05
C ASP A 115 -11.31 9.88 -5.83
N LEU A 116 -10.74 9.28 -6.88
CA LEU A 116 -10.04 7.99 -6.78
C LEU A 116 -8.80 8.08 -5.88
N TYR A 117 -8.05 9.19 -5.97
CA TYR A 117 -6.91 9.43 -5.10
C TYR A 117 -7.33 9.61 -3.64
N ALA A 118 -8.43 10.33 -3.38
CA ALA A 118 -8.98 10.50 -2.05
C ALA A 118 -9.40 9.15 -1.43
N ASP A 119 -10.11 8.31 -2.19
CA ASP A 119 -10.51 6.97 -1.76
C ASP A 119 -9.28 6.09 -1.46
N LEU A 120 -8.22 6.19 -2.25
CA LEU A 120 -6.96 5.49 -1.98
C LEU A 120 -6.31 5.97 -0.68
N CYS A 121 -6.23 7.28 -0.46
CA CYS A 121 -5.67 7.85 0.76
C CYS A 121 -6.44 7.39 2.00
N GLU A 122 -7.77 7.38 1.93
CA GLU A 122 -8.63 6.86 3.00
C GLU A 122 -8.37 5.37 3.29
N CYS A 123 -8.28 4.54 2.24
CA CYS A 123 -7.95 3.12 2.40
C CYS A 123 -6.57 2.91 3.03
N ILE A 124 -5.55 3.67 2.60
CA ILE A 124 -4.21 3.59 3.18
C ILE A 124 -4.25 4.01 4.65
N MET A 125 -4.88 5.14 5.00
CA MET A 125 -4.97 5.57 6.40
C MET A 125 -5.59 4.49 7.29
N ARG A 126 -6.71 3.89 6.87
CA ARG A 126 -7.35 2.78 7.60
C ARG A 126 -6.44 1.56 7.70
N ALA A 127 -5.72 1.22 6.63
CA ALA A 127 -4.83 0.08 6.61
C ALA A 127 -3.65 0.22 7.57
N LEU A 128 -3.11 1.43 7.69
CA LEU A 128 -1.92 1.70 8.51
C LEU A 128 -2.23 1.73 10.01
N ILE A 129 -3.43 2.19 10.41
CA ILE A 129 -3.88 2.13 11.81
C ILE A 129 -4.33 0.73 12.24
N ASP A 130 -4.71 -0.14 11.30
CA ASP A 130 -5.17 -1.49 11.60
C ASP A 130 -3.99 -2.39 12.00
N THR A 131 -3.87 -2.66 13.29
CA THR A 131 -2.79 -3.47 13.89
C THR A 131 -2.86 -4.95 13.49
N SER A 132 -3.99 -5.42 12.96
CA SER A 132 -4.10 -6.79 12.44
C SER A 132 -3.39 -6.98 11.10
N ARG A 133 -3.12 -5.89 10.37
CA ARG A 133 -2.55 -5.93 9.01
C ARG A 133 -1.02 -5.85 9.04
N LEU A 134 -0.37 -6.80 9.70
CA LEU A 134 1.09 -6.84 9.90
C LEU A 134 1.91 -6.78 8.60
N PHE A 135 1.36 -7.25 7.48
CA PHE A 135 2.06 -7.27 6.19
C PHE A 135 2.50 -5.88 5.68
N TRP A 136 1.85 -4.79 6.13
CA TRP A 136 2.27 -3.42 5.81
C TRP A 136 3.61 -3.01 6.42
N GLU A 137 4.03 -3.66 7.51
CA GLU A 137 5.32 -3.42 8.16
C GLU A 137 6.47 -4.17 7.47
N GLU A 138 6.18 -4.99 6.46
CA GLU A 138 7.16 -5.84 5.80
C GLU A 138 7.21 -5.58 4.30
N HIS A 139 6.05 -5.32 3.68
CA HIS A 139 5.86 -5.30 2.24
C HIS A 139 4.98 -4.12 1.79
N PHE A 140 5.33 -2.90 2.19
CA PHE A 140 4.52 -1.70 1.96
C PHE A 140 4.12 -1.53 0.49
N GLN A 141 5.07 -1.66 -0.44
CA GLN A 141 4.80 -1.47 -1.88
C GLN A 141 3.87 -2.54 -2.45
N HIS A 142 3.93 -3.77 -1.93
CA HIS A 142 3.02 -4.83 -2.34
C HIS A 142 1.60 -4.53 -1.84
N CYS A 143 1.47 -4.14 -0.56
CA CYS A 143 0.20 -3.72 0.00
C CYS A 143 -0.40 -2.54 -0.76
N LEU A 144 0.39 -1.51 -1.05
CA LEU A 144 -0.05 -0.35 -1.82
C LEU A 144 -0.55 -0.74 -3.21
N SER A 145 0.17 -1.63 -3.89
CA SER A 145 -0.24 -2.15 -5.21
C SER A 145 -1.52 -2.98 -5.15
N PHE A 146 -1.73 -3.71 -4.05
CA PHE A 146 -2.98 -4.40 -3.78
C PHE A 146 -4.14 -3.41 -3.56
N GLU A 147 -3.96 -2.41 -2.69
CA GLU A 147 -4.98 -1.40 -2.41
C GLU A 147 -5.36 -0.61 -3.65
N ARG A 148 -4.38 -0.16 -4.44
CA ARG A 148 -4.64 0.52 -5.73
C ARG A 148 -5.59 -0.29 -6.61
N ARG A 149 -5.35 -1.59 -6.78
CA ARG A 149 -6.23 -2.47 -7.58
C ARG A 149 -7.62 -2.61 -6.96
N HIS A 150 -7.69 -2.78 -5.63
CA HIS A 150 -8.94 -2.94 -4.91
C HIS A 150 -9.80 -1.67 -4.98
N VAL A 151 -9.22 -0.53 -4.61
CA VAL A 151 -9.85 0.79 -4.64
C VAL A 151 -10.37 1.12 -6.03
N PHE A 152 -9.56 0.94 -7.08
CA PHE A 152 -10.00 1.20 -8.45
C PHE A 152 -11.23 0.35 -8.83
N ARG A 153 -11.22 -0.94 -8.52
CA ARG A 153 -12.36 -1.81 -8.83
C ARG A 153 -13.62 -1.38 -8.07
N THR A 154 -13.50 -1.09 -6.77
CA THR A 154 -14.63 -0.66 -5.93
C THR A 154 -15.15 0.70 -6.41
N PHE A 155 -14.27 1.65 -6.68
CA PHE A 155 -14.57 2.96 -7.24
C PHE A 155 -15.34 2.84 -8.55
N MET A 156 -14.81 2.10 -9.53
CA MET A 156 -15.46 1.95 -10.83
C MET A 156 -16.80 1.20 -10.75
N THR A 157 -16.95 0.30 -9.79
CA THR A 157 -18.23 -0.37 -9.52
C THR A 157 -19.25 0.63 -8.99
N ARG A 158 -18.85 1.51 -8.04
CA ARG A 158 -19.69 2.58 -7.50
C ARG A 158 -20.12 3.57 -8.59
N GLU A 159 -19.21 3.94 -9.48
CA GLU A 159 -19.49 4.84 -10.60
C GLU A 159 -20.33 4.19 -11.73
N GLY A 160 -20.71 2.91 -11.61
CA GLY A 160 -21.47 2.19 -12.63
C GLY A 160 -20.68 1.89 -13.91
N ARG A 161 -19.35 2.01 -13.85
CA ARG A 161 -18.44 1.84 -15.00
C ARG A 161 -17.75 0.47 -15.03
N TRP A 162 -17.87 -0.29 -13.95
CA TRP A 162 -17.39 -1.66 -13.86
C TRP A 162 -18.55 -2.64 -14.02
N ASN A 163 -18.84 -3.02 -15.26
CA ASN A 163 -19.80 -4.08 -15.53
C ASN A 163 -19.18 -5.44 -15.17
N SER A 164 -19.64 -6.01 -14.05
CA SER A 164 -19.64 -7.46 -13.90
C SER A 164 -20.55 -8.03 -15.00
N GLN A 165 -19.97 -8.40 -16.15
CA GLN A 165 -20.61 -9.23 -17.17
C GLN A 165 -20.85 -10.68 -16.68
N THR A 166 -21.16 -10.85 -15.40
CA THR A 166 -21.61 -12.09 -14.78
C THR A 166 -22.87 -11.88 -13.93
N THR A 167 -23.69 -10.87 -14.22
CA THR A 167 -25.14 -11.06 -14.02
C THR A 167 -25.62 -12.00 -15.12
N HIS A 168 -25.45 -13.30 -14.88
CA HIS A 168 -26.31 -14.31 -15.48
C HIS A 168 -27.75 -13.79 -15.38
N LYS A 169 -28.37 -13.54 -16.53
CA LYS A 169 -29.83 -13.56 -16.65
C LYS A 169 -30.29 -14.84 -15.94
N THR A 170 -30.81 -14.72 -14.73
CA THR A 170 -31.69 -15.76 -14.20
C THR A 170 -32.91 -15.73 -15.09
N SER A 171 -32.95 -16.66 -16.06
CA SER A 171 -34.16 -16.89 -16.83
C SER A 171 -35.23 -17.29 -15.82
N ARG A 172 -36.24 -16.44 -15.70
CA ARG A 172 -37.46 -16.71 -14.97
C ARG A 172 -38.03 -18.03 -15.50
N ILE A 173 -37.99 -19.10 -14.70
CA ILE A 173 -38.68 -20.35 -15.01
C ILE A 173 -40.18 -20.04 -14.89
N PRO A 174 -40.99 -20.15 -15.96
CA PRO A 174 -42.43 -20.01 -15.84
C PRO A 174 -42.97 -21.18 -15.02
N ARG A 175 -43.83 -20.88 -14.05
CA ARG A 175 -44.74 -21.87 -13.46
C ARG A 175 -46.07 -21.77 -14.18
#